data_AF-A0A7V4LDG2-F1
#
_entry.id   AF-A0A7V4LDG2-F1
#
_cell.length_a   1.000
_cell.length_b   1.000
_cell.length_c   1.000
_cell.angle_alpha   90.00
_cell.angle_beta   90.00
_cell.angle_gamma   90.00
#
_symmetry.space_group_name_H-M   'P 1'
#
loop_
_entity.id
_entity.type
_entity.pdbx_description
1 polymer ?
#
loop_
_entity_poly.entity_id
_entity_poly.type
_entity_poly.pdbx_seq_one_letter_code
_entity_poly.pdbx_strand_id
1 'polypeptide(L)'
;MIPEALEKIADHVLSLDDSDLAALLNHYKDRMSHDEPNRSWERAVIAYFLLNGIRVKNAMKRGKEKRLVPLAEKSPRLRLVKV
;
A
#
# COMPACT_ATOMS: atom_id res chain seq x y z
N MET A 1 -17.45 -11.06 -14.98
CA MET A 1 -17.73 -9.64 -14.65
C MET A 1 -17.04 -9.17 -13.37
N ILE A 2 -17.13 -9.89 -12.24
CA ILE A 2 -16.45 -9.50 -10.99
C ILE A 2 -14.92 -9.65 -11.09
N PRO A 3 -14.35 -10.75 -11.61
CA PRO A 3 -12.89 -10.88 -11.75
C PRO A 3 -12.25 -9.74 -12.55
N GLU A 4 -12.85 -9.38 -13.68
CA GLU A 4 -12.37 -8.32 -14.56
C GLU A 4 -12.51 -6.93 -13.91
N ALA A 5 -13.55 -6.74 -13.07
CA ALA A 5 -13.67 -5.54 -12.27
C ALA A 5 -12.57 -5.45 -11.20
N LEU A 6 -12.21 -6.57 -10.57
CA LEU A 6 -11.12 -6.64 -9.60
C LEU A 6 -9.76 -6.37 -10.25
N GLU A 7 -9.51 -6.89 -11.45
CA GLU A 7 -8.30 -6.58 -12.21
C GLU A 7 -8.20 -5.10 -12.54
N LYS A 8 -9.28 -4.49 -13.06
CA LYS A 8 -9.30 -3.05 -13.33
C LYS A 8 -9.07 -2.19 -12.09
N ILE A 9 -9.64 -2.60 -10.95
CA ILE A 9 -9.39 -1.95 -9.66
C ILE A 9 -7.91 -2.11 -9.28
N ALA A 10 -7.34 -3.31 -9.43
CA ALA A 10 -5.95 -3.57 -9.13
C ALA A 10 -5.01 -2.69 -9.97
N ASP A 11 -5.27 -2.55 -11.26
CA ASP A 11 -4.49 -1.69 -12.15
C ASP A 11 -4.57 -0.21 -11.73
N HIS A 12 -5.78 0.27 -11.41
CA HIS A 12 -5.97 1.65 -10.95
C HIS A 12 -5.26 1.93 -9.63
N VAL A 13 -5.33 1.01 -8.66
CA VAL A 13 -4.71 1.25 -7.35
C VAL A 13 -3.20 1.04 -7.35
N LEU A 14 -2.66 0.34 -8.36
CA LEU A 14 -1.22 0.20 -8.56
C LEU A 14 -0.57 1.48 -9.09
N SER A 15 -1.33 2.36 -9.76
CA SER A 15 -0.81 3.63 -10.28
C SER A 15 -0.80 4.76 -9.24
N LEU A 16 -1.46 4.57 -8.09
CA LEU A 16 -1.53 5.56 -7.02
C LEU A 16 -0.25 5.57 -6.17
N ASP A 17 0.19 6.77 -5.79
CA ASP A 17 1.27 6.92 -4.81
C ASP A 17 0.76 6.80 -3.36
N ASP A 18 1.69 6.81 -2.40
CA ASP A 18 1.35 6.68 -0.98
C ASP A 18 0.51 7.87 -0.47
N SER A 19 0.62 9.05 -1.08
CA SER A 19 -0.14 10.25 -0.71
C SER A 19 -1.58 10.18 -1.23
N ASP A 20 -1.76 9.75 -2.48
CA ASP A 20 -3.06 9.54 -3.12
C ASP A 20 -3.85 8.47 -2.36
N LEU A 21 -3.20 7.36 -2.02
CA LEU A 21 -3.80 6.29 -1.22
C LEU A 21 -4.20 6.77 0.17
N ALA A 22 -3.41 7.64 0.81
CA ALA A 22 -3.75 8.21 2.11
C ALA A 22 -4.95 9.16 2.02
N ALA A 23 -5.00 10.01 0.99
CA ALA A 23 -6.11 10.93 0.75
C ALA A 23 -7.43 10.17 0.51
N LEU A 24 -7.42 9.16 -0.37
CA LEU A 24 -8.59 8.32 -0.64
C LEU A 24 -9.05 7.57 0.60
N LEU A 25 -8.11 6.99 1.37
CA LEU A 25 -8.46 6.28 2.59
C LEU A 25 -9.15 7.20 3.61
N ASN A 26 -8.63 8.42 3.79
CA ASN A 26 -9.25 9.40 4.68
C ASN A 26 -10.64 9.82 4.19
N HIS A 27 -10.81 10.05 2.89
CA HIS A 27 -12.12 10.34 2.31
C HIS A 27 -13.16 9.26 2.65
N TYR A 28 -12.83 7.98 2.47
CA TYR A 28 -13.76 6.90 2.80
C TYR A 28 -13.93 6.67 4.31
N LYS A 29 -12.88 6.98 5.10
CA LYS A 29 -12.95 6.97 6.56
C LYS A 29 -13.94 8.01 7.08
N ASP A 30 -13.94 9.21 6.50
CA ASP A 30 -14.86 10.28 6.86
C ASP A 30 -16.28 9.92 6.42
N ARG A 31 -16.46 9.35 5.22
CA ARG A 31 -17.79 8.89 4.78
C ARG A 31 -18.41 7.85 5.71
N MET A 32 -17.64 6.86 6.15
CA MET A 32 -18.17 5.83 7.05
C MET A 32 -18.42 6.32 8.48
N SER A 33 -17.85 7.46 8.90
CA SER A 33 -18.09 8.03 10.24
C SER A 33 -19.32 8.91 10.32
N HIS A 34 -19.80 9.45 9.19
CA HIS A 34 -20.96 10.33 9.13
C HIS A 34 -22.25 9.63 8.66
N ASP A 35 -22.14 8.56 7.84
CA ASP A 35 -23.30 7.85 7.29
C ASP A 35 -23.86 6.80 8.29
N GLU A 36 -25.19 6.69 8.37
CA GLU A 36 -25.86 5.54 9.02
C GLU A 36 -25.66 4.24 8.21
N PRO A 37 -25.80 3.04 8.83
CA PRO A 37 -25.67 1.75 8.13
C PRO A 37 -26.68 1.55 6.99
N ASN A 38 -26.32 2.05 5.82
CA ASN A 38 -27.08 2.00 4.58
C ASN A 38 -26.15 1.62 3.42
N ARG A 39 -26.68 1.52 2.18
CA ARG A 39 -25.87 1.15 1.01
C ARG A 39 -24.71 2.11 0.72
N SER A 40 -24.81 3.40 1.02
CA SER A 40 -23.68 4.35 0.88
C SER A 40 -22.59 4.01 1.86
N TRP A 41 -22.98 3.80 3.12
CA TRP A 41 -22.06 3.41 4.18
C TRP A 41 -21.37 2.08 3.87
N GLU A 42 -22.11 1.04 3.45
CA GLU A 42 -21.54 -0.26 3.05
C GLU A 42 -20.49 -0.08 1.94
N ARG A 43 -20.78 0.76 0.94
CA ARG A 43 -19.82 1.07 -0.13
C ARG A 43 -18.58 1.78 0.39
N ALA A 44 -18.74 2.73 1.31
CA ALA A 44 -17.62 3.44 1.93
C ALA A 44 -16.73 2.48 2.74
N VAL A 45 -17.35 1.58 3.50
CA VAL A 45 -16.65 0.53 4.26
C VAL A 45 -15.87 -0.41 3.32
N ILE A 46 -16.50 -0.92 2.26
CA ILE A 46 -15.82 -1.78 1.28
C ILE A 46 -14.62 -1.07 0.67
N ALA A 47 -14.79 0.17 0.21
CA ALA A 47 -13.72 0.96 -0.38
C ALA A 47 -12.57 1.21 0.63
N TYR A 48 -12.91 1.58 1.87
CA TYR A 48 -11.93 1.76 2.94
C TYR A 48 -11.09 0.50 3.17
N PHE A 49 -11.72 -0.67 3.27
CA PHE A 49 -11.01 -1.93 3.50
C PHE A 49 -10.15 -2.35 2.30
N LEU A 50 -10.61 -2.16 1.06
CA LEU A 50 -9.80 -2.41 -0.14
C LEU A 50 -8.54 -1.54 -0.15
N LEU A 51 -8.69 -0.23 0.06
CA LEU A 51 -7.58 0.74 0.11
C LEU A 51 -6.60 0.42 1.26
N ASN A 52 -7.13 0.06 2.43
CA ASN A 52 -6.30 -0.31 3.57
C ASN A 52 -5.48 -1.58 3.28
N GLY A 53 -6.08 -2.59 2.63
CA GLY A 53 -5.38 -3.79 2.17
C GLY A 53 -4.22 -3.47 1.22
N ILE A 54 -4.41 -2.51 0.32
CA ILE A 54 -3.37 -2.04 -0.61
C ILE A 54 -2.20 -1.41 0.15
N ARG A 55 -2.46 -0.57 1.16
CA ARG A 55 -1.40 0.04 2.01
C ARG A 55 -0.60 -1.02 2.77
N VAL A 56 -1.28 -2.01 3.36
CA VAL A 56 -0.63 -3.14 4.04
C VAL A 56 0.25 -3.91 3.06
N LYS A 57 -0.26 -4.24 1.86
CA LYS A 57 0.52 -4.88 0.80
C LYS A 57 1.74 -4.06 0.37
N ASN A 58 1.60 -2.73 0.25
CA ASN A 58 2.72 -1.84 -0.07
C ASN A 58 3.79 -1.85 1.03
N ALA A 59 3.37 -1.82 2.31
CA ALA A 59 4.29 -1.94 3.44
C ALA A 59 5.03 -3.28 3.44
N MET A 60 4.34 -4.39 3.13
CA MET A 60 4.97 -5.71 2.97
C MET A 60 5.97 -5.73 1.81
N LYS A 61 5.64 -5.14 0.65
CA LYS A 61 6.55 -5.03 -0.51
C LYS A 61 7.83 -4.29 -0.14
N ARG A 62 7.72 -3.10 0.47
CA ARG A 62 8.88 -2.34 0.97
C ARG A 62 9.69 -3.14 1.99
N GLY A 63 9.03 -3.89 2.87
CA GLY A 63 9.69 -4.78 3.82
C GLY A 63 10.48 -5.91 3.15
N LYS A 64 10.00 -6.46 2.03
CA LYS A 64 10.72 -7.44 1.21
C LYS A 64 11.90 -6.81 0.48
N GLU A 65 11.71 -5.65 -0.15
CA GLU A 65 12.78 -4.90 -0.84
C GLU A 65 13.92 -4.56 0.13
N LYS A 66 13.58 -4.03 1.32
CA LYS A 66 14.56 -3.76 2.38
C LYS A 66 15.30 -4.99 2.90
N ARG A 67 14.82 -6.23 2.67
CA ARG A 67 15.55 -7.47 3.00
C ARG A 67 16.43 -7.97 1.85
N LEU A 68 16.17 -7.54 0.62
CA LEU A 68 17.02 -7.86 -0.54
C LEU A 68 18.23 -6.92 -0.63
N VAL A 69 18.09 -5.67 -0.19
CA VAL A 69 19.19 -4.66 -0.19
C VAL A 69 20.29 -4.82 0.91
N PRO A 70 20.18 -5.53 2.05
CA PRO A 70 21.20 -5.49 3.12
C PRO A 70 22.43 -6.41 2.98
N LEU A 71 22.58 -7.21 1.92
CA LEU A 71 23.72 -8.15 1.78
C LEU A 71 24.73 -7.75 0.70
N ALA A 72 24.37 -6.86 -0.23
CA ALA A 72 25.28 -6.46 -1.32
C ALA A 72 26.19 -5.27 -0.97
N GLU A 73 25.80 -4.40 -0.03
CA GLU A 73 26.55 -3.15 0.25
C GLU A 73 27.43 -3.18 1.51
N LYS A 74 27.43 -4.27 2.28
CA LYS A 74 28.34 -4.38 3.43
C LYS A 74 29.67 -4.99 3.03
N SER A 75 30.59 -4.18 2.47
CA SER A 75 32.01 -4.13 2.86
C SER A 75 32.86 -3.37 1.83
N PRO A 76 33.39 -2.18 2.13
CA PRO A 76 34.71 -1.84 1.65
C PRO A 76 35.72 -2.72 2.41
N ARG A 77 36.35 -3.68 1.73
CA ARG A 77 37.49 -4.43 2.32
C ARG A 77 38.64 -3.45 2.52
N LEU A 78 38.77 -2.91 3.74
CA LEU A 78 39.98 -2.18 4.14
C LEU A 78 41.14 -3.18 4.14
N ARG A 79 42.16 -2.92 3.30
CA ARG A 79 43.42 -3.68 3.33
C ARG A 79 44.33 -3.02 4.34
N LEU A 80 44.81 -3.80 5.30
CA LEU A 80 45.86 -3.36 6.22
C LEU A 80 47.16 -3.21 5.43
N VAL A 81 47.64 -1.98 5.28
CA VAL A 81 48.99 -1.71 4.78
C VAL A 81 49.92 -1.77 6.00
N LYS A 82 50.78 -2.78 6.07
CA LYS A 82 51.88 -2.80 7.04
C LYS A 82 52.93 -1.80 6.58
N VAL A 83 53.22 -0.81 7.42
CA VAL A 83 54.36 0.12 7.32
C VAL A 83 55.52 -0.47 8.09
#